data_AF-A0A075WET0-F1
#
_entry.id   AF-A0A075WET0-F1
#
_cell.length_a   1.000
_cell.length_b   1.000
_cell.length_c   1.000
_cell.angle_alpha   90.00
_cell.angle_beta   90.00
_cell.angle_gamma   90.00
#
_symmetry.space_group_name_H-M   'P 1'
#
loop_
_entity.id
_entity.type
_entity.pdbx_description
1 polymer ?
#
loop_
_entity_poly.entity_id
_entity_poly.type
_entity_poly.pdbx_seq_one_letter_code
_entity_poly.pdbx_strand_id
1 'polypeptide(L)'
;MLRGLRIIAENKIGVLRDLTTIIAEEGGNITFAQTFLIKHGEHEGKALIYFEIEGGDFEKILERVKTFDYIIEIEEEEPFERVFGKRVIILGGGALVSQVAIGAISEADRHNLRGERISVDTMPVVGEEEIAEAVKAVSRLHRAEVLVLAGGIMGGKITEEVKKLRKSGIRVISLSMFGSVPDVADVVISDPVMAGTLAVMHISEKAKFDLDRVKGRRI
;
A
#
# COMPACT_ATOMS: atom_id res chain seq x y z
N MET A 1 -10.52 -19.69 -3.51
CA MET A 1 -10.97 -18.58 -2.64
C MET A 1 -9.75 -18.09 -1.87
N LEU A 2 -9.58 -16.78 -1.77
CA LEU A 2 -8.47 -16.16 -1.02
C LEU A 2 -8.82 -16.12 0.48
N ARG A 3 -7.93 -16.63 1.34
CA ARG A 3 -8.11 -16.69 2.79
C ARG A 3 -6.88 -16.12 3.51
N GLY A 4 -7.09 -15.28 4.52
CA GLY A 4 -6.02 -14.74 5.34
C GLY A 4 -5.72 -15.66 6.53
N LEU A 5 -4.45 -15.80 6.88
CA LEU A 5 -4.00 -16.61 8.01
C LEU A 5 -3.01 -15.82 8.85
N ARG A 6 -3.41 -15.48 10.07
CA ARG A 6 -2.55 -14.84 11.08
C ARG A 6 -2.01 -15.89 12.04
N ILE A 7 -0.72 -15.84 12.29
CA ILE A 7 -0.01 -16.72 13.20
C ILE A 7 0.85 -15.85 14.13
N ILE A 8 0.80 -16.15 15.43
CA ILE A 8 1.80 -15.68 16.39
C ILE A 8 2.65 -16.88 16.78
N ALA A 9 3.96 -16.76 16.66
CA ALA A 9 4.89 -17.85 16.91
C ALA A 9 6.16 -17.40 17.64
N GLU A 10 6.85 -18.33 18.31
CA GLU A 10 8.23 -18.10 18.74
C GLU A 10 9.10 -17.78 17.52
N ASN A 11 9.97 -16.78 17.65
CA ASN A 11 10.89 -16.40 16.58
C ASN A 11 12.10 -17.36 16.51
N LYS A 12 11.84 -18.63 16.21
CA LYS A 12 12.87 -19.67 15.99
C LYS A 12 13.43 -19.59 14.56
N ILE A 13 14.66 -20.07 14.37
CA ILE A 13 15.26 -20.17 13.03
C ILE A 13 14.46 -21.16 12.19
N GLY A 14 14.06 -20.75 10.98
CA GLY A 14 13.41 -21.63 10.01
C GLY A 14 11.88 -21.68 10.09
N VAL A 15 11.23 -20.94 10.99
CA VAL A 15 9.75 -20.95 11.13
C VAL A 15 9.06 -20.64 9.80
N LEU A 16 9.46 -19.56 9.10
CA LEU A 16 8.85 -19.21 7.82
C LEU A 16 9.07 -20.28 6.74
N ARG A 17 10.24 -20.94 6.72
CA ARG A 17 10.54 -22.04 5.80
C ARG A 17 9.59 -23.21 6.03
N ASP A 18 9.39 -23.58 7.30
CA ASP A 18 8.55 -24.73 7.65
C ASP A 18 7.07 -24.47 7.31
N LEU A 19 6.57 -23.27 7.64
CA LEU A 19 5.20 -22.85 7.30
C LEU A 19 4.97 -22.82 5.79
N THR A 20 5.87 -22.21 5.02
CA THR A 20 5.74 -22.14 3.55
C THR A 20 5.87 -23.51 2.88
N THR A 21 6.64 -24.43 3.47
CA THR A 21 6.73 -25.82 3.00
C THR A 21 5.39 -26.54 3.17
N ILE A 22 4.73 -26.41 4.32
CA ILE A 22 3.39 -26.99 4.55
C ILE A 22 2.38 -26.42 3.56
N ILE A 23 2.34 -25.09 3.40
CA ILE A 23 1.41 -24.44 2.47
C ILE A 23 1.60 -25.00 1.05
N ALA A 24 2.84 -25.17 0.60
CA ALA A 24 3.15 -25.72 -0.72
C ALA A 24 2.75 -27.20 -0.85
N GLU A 25 3.02 -28.03 0.15
CA GLU A 25 2.67 -29.47 0.16
C GLU A 25 1.15 -29.70 0.10
N GLU A 26 0.37 -28.84 0.75
CA GLU A 26 -1.10 -28.90 0.72
C GLU A 26 -1.71 -28.14 -0.48
N GLY A 27 -0.88 -27.75 -1.46
CA GLY A 27 -1.33 -27.13 -2.71
C GLY A 27 -1.82 -25.69 -2.59
N GLY A 28 -1.49 -24.99 -1.50
CA GLY A 28 -1.82 -23.58 -1.30
C GLY A 28 -0.90 -22.66 -2.10
N ASN A 29 -1.47 -21.66 -2.77
CA ASN A 29 -0.72 -20.63 -3.48
C ASN A 29 -0.62 -19.36 -2.62
N ILE A 30 0.58 -18.93 -2.26
CA ILE A 30 0.79 -17.72 -1.46
C ILE A 30 0.71 -16.50 -2.38
N THR A 31 -0.33 -15.68 -2.21
CA THR A 31 -0.48 -14.41 -2.94
C THR A 31 0.10 -13.24 -2.16
N PHE A 32 0.15 -13.33 -0.84
CA PHE A 32 0.80 -12.35 0.03
C PHE A 32 1.41 -13.03 1.26
N ALA A 33 2.58 -12.54 1.68
CA ALA A 33 3.24 -12.99 2.91
C ALA A 33 3.92 -11.81 3.60
N GLN A 34 3.74 -11.73 4.92
CA GLN A 34 4.39 -10.74 5.76
C GLN A 34 4.80 -11.37 7.10
N THR A 35 5.98 -11.02 7.59
CA THR A 35 6.43 -11.37 8.93
C THR A 35 7.17 -10.22 9.56
N PHE A 36 6.94 -9.97 10.85
CA PHE A 36 7.71 -9.02 11.64
C PHE A 36 7.73 -9.40 13.11
N LEU A 37 8.69 -8.83 13.85
CA LEU A 37 8.81 -9.07 15.29
C LEU A 37 7.91 -8.11 16.05
N ILE A 38 7.11 -8.66 16.97
CA ILE A 38 6.25 -7.89 17.86
C ILE A 38 7.15 -7.17 18.88
N LYS A 39 6.98 -5.84 18.99
CA LYS A 39 7.84 -4.96 19.81
C LYS A 39 7.21 -4.50 21.12
N HIS A 40 5.96 -4.84 21.37
CA HIS A 40 5.19 -4.40 22.52
C HIS A 40 4.00 -5.32 22.76
N GLY A 41 3.42 -5.27 23.96
CA GLY A 41 2.23 -6.04 24.33
C GLY A 41 2.55 -7.44 24.84
N GLU A 42 1.50 -8.25 25.00
CA GLU A 42 1.58 -9.59 25.60
C GLU A 42 2.52 -10.55 24.84
N HIS A 43 2.63 -10.35 23.53
CA HIS A 43 3.44 -11.19 22.63
C HIS A 43 4.78 -10.54 22.25
N GLU A 44 5.32 -9.62 23.08
CA GLU A 44 6.62 -8.99 22.82
C GLU A 44 7.75 -10.03 22.61
N GLY A 45 8.57 -9.81 21.59
CA GLY A 45 9.67 -10.70 21.22
C GLY A 45 9.27 -11.90 20.35
N LYS A 46 7.97 -12.16 20.17
CA LYS A 46 7.43 -13.16 19.24
C LYS A 46 7.37 -12.63 17.81
N ALA A 47 7.14 -13.53 16.85
CA ALA A 47 6.93 -13.20 15.45
C ALA A 47 5.43 -13.20 15.12
N LEU A 48 4.94 -12.12 14.50
CA LEU A 48 3.65 -12.11 13.80
C LEU A 48 3.92 -12.48 12.34
N ILE A 49 3.29 -13.57 11.90
CA ILE A 49 3.39 -14.09 10.54
C ILE A 49 1.98 -14.06 9.94
N TYR A 50 1.85 -13.50 8.75
CA TYR A 50 0.59 -13.38 8.05
C TYR A 50 0.74 -13.85 6.60
N PHE A 51 -0.20 -14.69 6.16
CA PHE A 51 -0.31 -15.14 4.78
C PHE A 51 -1.68 -14.82 4.22
N GLU A 52 -1.74 -14.51 2.93
CA GLU A 52 -2.95 -14.66 2.14
C GLU A 52 -2.73 -15.81 1.16
N ILE A 53 -3.59 -16.82 1.25
CA ILE A 53 -3.44 -18.09 0.54
C ILE A 53 -4.64 -18.28 -0.37
N GLU A 54 -4.35 -18.53 -1.64
CA GLU A 54 -5.34 -18.88 -2.66
C GLU A 54 -5.32 -20.38 -2.93
N GLY A 55 -6.46 -21.03 -2.74
CA GLY A 55 -6.59 -22.48 -2.98
C GLY A 55 -5.89 -23.34 -1.91
N GLY A 56 -5.62 -24.61 -2.25
CA GLY A 56 -5.09 -25.62 -1.33
C GLY A 56 -6.11 -26.19 -0.33
N ASP A 57 -5.68 -27.23 0.41
CA ASP A 57 -6.43 -27.75 1.57
C ASP A 57 -6.11 -26.92 2.81
N PHE A 58 -6.82 -25.81 2.96
CA PHE A 58 -6.56 -24.84 4.03
C PHE A 58 -6.82 -25.43 5.42
N GLU A 59 -7.84 -26.27 5.56
CA GLU A 59 -8.12 -27.00 6.80
C GLU A 59 -6.94 -27.90 7.19
N LYS A 60 -6.33 -28.59 6.21
CA LYS A 60 -5.13 -29.41 6.46
C LYS A 60 -3.90 -28.57 6.78
N ILE A 61 -3.72 -27.42 6.14
CA ILE A 61 -2.66 -26.45 6.50
C ILE A 61 -2.80 -26.05 7.97
N LEU A 62 -4.00 -25.66 8.42
CA LEU A 62 -4.24 -25.28 9.81
C LEU A 62 -3.94 -26.43 10.78
N GLU A 63 -4.40 -27.65 10.45
CA GLU A 63 -4.16 -28.85 11.25
C GLU A 63 -2.67 -29.12 11.41
N ARG A 64 -1.90 -29.09 10.31
CA ARG A 64 -0.46 -29.35 10.31
C ARG A 64 0.32 -28.26 11.03
N VAL A 65 0.01 -26.99 10.80
CA VAL A 65 0.67 -25.86 11.47
C VAL A 65 0.49 -25.95 12.99
N LYS A 66 -0.71 -26.30 13.47
CA LYS A 66 -1.01 -26.46 14.92
C LYS A 66 -0.17 -27.54 15.62
N THR A 67 0.51 -28.42 14.89
CA THR A 67 1.36 -29.46 15.49
C THR A 67 2.69 -28.92 16.02
N PHE A 68 3.11 -27.72 15.61
CA PHE A 68 4.35 -27.13 16.06
C PHE A 68 4.23 -26.49 17.45
N ASP A 69 5.18 -26.81 18.32
CA ASP A 69 5.27 -26.30 19.70
C ASP A 69 5.46 -24.78 19.79
N TYR A 70 6.00 -24.18 18.73
CA TYR A 70 6.31 -22.76 18.66
C TYR A 70 5.13 -21.91 18.19
N ILE A 71 3.96 -22.49 17.90
CA ILE A 71 2.76 -21.75 17.52
C ILE A 71 1.99 -21.37 18.79
N ILE A 72 1.81 -20.06 18.98
CA ILE A 72 1.14 -19.48 20.14
C ILE A 72 -0.32 -19.21 19.79
N GLU A 73 -0.56 -18.57 18.64
CA GLU A 73 -1.90 -18.32 18.11
C GLU A 73 -1.96 -18.61 16.61
N ILE A 74 -3.13 -19.03 16.15
CA ILE A 74 -3.45 -19.20 14.74
C ILE A 74 -4.93 -18.86 14.51
N GLU A 75 -5.18 -17.92 13.61
CA GLU A 75 -6.52 -17.39 13.35
C GLU A 75 -6.68 -17.11 11.85
N GLU A 76 -7.86 -17.46 11.30
CA GLU A 76 -8.25 -17.03 9.96
C GLU A 76 -8.74 -15.59 10.02
N GLU A 77 -8.25 -14.76 9.09
CA GLU A 77 -8.48 -13.33 9.05
C GLU A 77 -8.92 -12.88 7.66
N GLU A 78 -9.56 -11.72 7.58
CA GLU A 78 -9.84 -11.09 6.29
C GLU A 78 -8.53 -10.59 5.63
N PRO A 79 -8.35 -10.80 4.31
CA PRO A 79 -7.26 -10.21 3.52
C PRO A 79 -7.10 -8.70 3.73
N PHE A 80 -5.86 -8.20 3.64
CA PHE A 80 -5.53 -6.79 3.81
C PHE A 80 -6.31 -5.89 2.85
N GLU A 81 -6.53 -6.33 1.61
CA GLU A 81 -7.32 -5.58 0.63
C GLU A 81 -8.81 -5.51 1.01
N ARG A 82 -9.36 -6.54 1.66
CA ARG A 82 -10.76 -6.50 2.13
C ARG A 82 -10.96 -5.56 3.31
N VAL A 83 -9.93 -5.36 4.14
CA VAL A 83 -10.01 -4.48 5.31
C VAL A 83 -9.60 -3.04 4.93
N PHE A 84 -8.36 -2.87 4.47
CA PHE A 84 -7.75 -1.56 4.20
C PHE A 84 -7.76 -1.15 2.73
N GLY A 85 -8.06 -2.08 1.81
CA GLY A 85 -8.27 -1.72 0.41
C GLY A 85 -7.03 -1.29 -0.35
N LYS A 86 -7.24 -0.54 -1.43
CA LYS A 86 -6.18 0.08 -2.24
C LYS A 86 -5.69 1.36 -1.56
N ARG A 87 -4.47 1.82 -1.86
CA ARG A 87 -3.85 2.93 -1.13
C ARG A 87 -3.52 4.12 -2.04
N VAL A 88 -3.94 5.31 -1.61
CA VAL A 88 -3.36 6.58 -2.05
C VAL A 88 -2.19 6.91 -1.13
N ILE A 89 -1.03 7.20 -1.70
CA ILE A 89 0.16 7.64 -0.99
C ILE A 89 0.37 9.13 -1.21
N ILE A 90 0.63 9.91 -0.16
CA ILE A 90 0.86 11.36 -0.26
C ILE A 90 2.20 11.72 0.39
N LEU A 91 3.10 12.35 -0.38
CA LEU A 91 4.43 12.75 0.08
C LEU A 91 4.71 14.23 -0.22
N GLY A 92 5.45 14.88 0.67
CA GLY A 92 5.96 16.24 0.46
C GLY A 92 5.85 17.14 1.69
N GLY A 93 5.64 18.44 1.48
CA GLY A 93 5.59 19.42 2.57
C GLY A 93 4.29 19.30 3.39
N GLY A 94 4.41 19.28 4.72
CA GLY A 94 3.31 18.94 5.63
C GLY A 94 1.99 19.68 5.36
N ALA A 95 2.02 20.99 5.14
CA ALA A 95 0.82 21.77 4.87
C ALA A 95 0.09 21.31 3.58
N LEU A 96 0.82 21.11 2.49
CA LEU A 96 0.23 20.67 1.22
C LEU A 96 -0.19 19.20 1.27
N VAL A 97 0.58 18.34 1.95
CA VAL A 97 0.21 16.95 2.22
C VAL A 97 -1.14 16.90 2.94
N SER A 98 -1.35 17.73 3.97
CA SER A 98 -2.62 17.80 4.69
C SER A 98 -3.78 18.27 3.79
N GLN A 99 -3.56 19.24 2.89
CA GLN A 99 -4.61 19.69 1.98
C GLN A 99 -5.04 18.60 1.00
N VAL A 100 -4.08 17.85 0.44
CA VAL A 100 -4.40 16.68 -0.40
C VAL A 100 -5.12 15.62 0.42
N ALA A 101 -4.67 15.37 1.65
CA ALA A 101 -5.30 14.38 2.52
C ALA A 101 -6.76 14.71 2.82
N ILE A 102 -7.14 15.98 2.99
CA ILE A 102 -8.54 16.40 3.19
C ILE A 102 -9.43 15.91 2.03
N GLY A 103 -9.02 16.17 0.79
CA GLY A 103 -9.81 15.78 -0.39
C GLY A 103 -9.83 14.27 -0.60
N ALA A 104 -8.71 13.60 -0.38
CA ALA A 104 -8.61 12.14 -0.49
C ALA A 104 -9.44 11.43 0.58
N ILE A 105 -9.33 11.82 1.85
CA ILE A 105 -10.10 11.23 2.96
C ILE A 105 -11.59 11.43 2.73
N SER A 106 -12.00 12.65 2.33
CA SER A 106 -13.41 12.95 2.08
C SER A 106 -14.01 12.11 0.95
N GLU A 107 -13.27 11.88 -0.14
CA GLU A 107 -13.77 11.06 -1.24
C GLU A 107 -13.70 9.56 -0.89
N ALA A 108 -12.64 9.12 -0.22
CA ALA A 108 -12.49 7.73 0.22
C ALA A 108 -13.61 7.32 1.15
N ASP A 109 -14.03 8.18 2.09
CA ASP A 109 -15.16 7.92 3.00
C ASP A 109 -16.45 7.60 2.23
N ARG A 110 -16.80 8.41 1.23
CA ARG A 110 -17.98 8.20 0.38
C ARG A 110 -17.93 6.86 -0.36
N HIS A 111 -16.75 6.50 -0.88
CA HIS A 111 -16.54 5.26 -1.62
C HIS A 111 -16.56 4.03 -0.71
N ASN A 112 -15.95 4.16 0.47
CA ASN A 112 -15.85 3.10 1.47
C ASN A 112 -17.22 2.70 2.03
N LEU A 113 -18.11 3.68 2.23
CA LEU A 113 -19.49 3.43 2.65
C LEU A 113 -20.26 2.52 1.69
N ARG A 114 -19.88 2.52 0.41
CA ARG A 114 -20.56 1.74 -0.63
C ARG A 114 -19.96 0.34 -0.81
N GLY A 115 -18.97 -0.06 -0.03
CA GLY A 115 -18.34 -1.38 -0.07
C GLY A 115 -17.03 -1.45 -0.86
N GLU A 116 -16.47 -0.34 -1.34
CA GLU A 116 -15.04 -0.30 -1.69
C GLU A 116 -14.20 -0.15 -0.42
N ARG A 117 -12.89 -0.32 -0.53
CA ARG A 117 -11.94 0.10 0.52
C ARG A 117 -10.80 0.84 -0.15
N ILE A 118 -10.57 2.07 0.29
CA ILE A 118 -9.46 2.92 -0.11
C ILE A 118 -8.93 3.59 1.14
N SER A 119 -7.64 3.42 1.43
CA SER A 119 -6.93 4.12 2.49
C SER A 119 -6.07 5.25 1.93
N VAL A 120 -5.82 6.25 2.79
CA VAL A 120 -4.99 7.40 2.46
C VAL A 120 -3.84 7.45 3.45
N ASP A 121 -2.64 7.18 2.95
CA ASP A 121 -1.45 7.07 3.75
C ASP A 121 -0.52 8.23 3.42
N THR A 122 -0.01 8.92 4.44
CA THR A 122 0.74 10.17 4.25
C THR A 122 2.01 10.18 5.06
N MET A 123 3.04 10.85 4.53
CA MET A 123 4.27 11.13 5.26
C MET A 123 4.84 12.49 4.84
N PRO A 124 4.96 13.47 5.76
CA PRO A 124 5.65 14.70 5.46
C PRO A 124 7.15 14.44 5.35
N VAL A 125 7.74 14.80 4.21
CA VAL A 125 9.17 14.64 3.92
C VAL A 125 9.63 15.76 3.00
N VAL A 126 10.80 16.33 3.30
CA VAL A 126 11.42 17.43 2.55
C VAL A 126 12.88 17.09 2.29
N GLY A 127 13.47 17.72 1.27
CA GLY A 127 14.81 17.41 0.78
C GLY A 127 14.76 16.53 -0.48
N GLU A 128 15.64 16.81 -1.44
CA GLU A 128 15.60 16.16 -2.75
C GLU A 128 15.86 14.65 -2.65
N GLU A 129 16.87 14.26 -1.87
CA GLU A 129 17.27 12.86 -1.76
C GLU A 129 16.25 12.06 -0.93
N GLU A 130 15.78 12.65 0.17
CA GLU A 130 14.80 12.06 1.07
C GLU A 130 13.45 11.83 0.37
N ILE A 131 12.98 12.82 -0.42
CA ILE A 131 11.77 12.65 -1.22
C ILE A 131 12.00 11.62 -2.33
N ALA A 132 13.14 11.65 -3.02
CA ALA A 132 13.43 10.69 -4.08
C ALA A 132 13.46 9.24 -3.56
N GLU A 133 14.07 9.02 -2.39
CA GLU A 133 14.07 7.71 -1.73
C GLU A 133 12.65 7.28 -1.31
N ALA A 134 11.86 8.20 -0.76
CA ALA A 134 10.47 7.91 -0.41
C ALA A 134 9.62 7.56 -1.65
N VAL A 135 9.75 8.30 -2.76
CA VAL A 135 9.10 8.00 -4.05
C VAL A 135 9.50 6.62 -4.55
N LYS A 136 10.80 6.31 -4.55
CA LYS A 136 11.31 4.99 -4.94
C LYS A 136 10.71 3.88 -4.07
N ALA A 137 10.58 4.10 -2.76
CA ALA A 137 10.05 3.12 -1.84
C ALA A 137 8.55 2.81 -2.06
N VAL A 138 7.79 3.66 -2.75
CA VAL A 138 6.38 3.40 -3.06
C VAL A 138 6.20 2.13 -3.88
N SER A 139 7.15 1.76 -4.73
CA SER A 139 7.05 0.55 -5.56
C SER A 139 7.04 -0.76 -4.78
N ARG A 140 7.42 -0.73 -3.49
CA ARG A 140 7.40 -1.88 -2.56
C ARG A 140 6.35 -1.73 -1.47
N LEU A 141 5.42 -0.79 -1.61
CA LEU A 141 4.24 -0.68 -0.76
C LEU A 141 3.12 -1.54 -1.33
N HIS A 142 2.81 -2.65 -0.65
CA HIS A 142 1.68 -3.49 -0.99
C HIS A 142 0.38 -2.65 -1.04
N ARG A 143 -0.44 -2.87 -2.08
CA ARG A 143 -1.73 -2.20 -2.40
C ARG A 143 -1.64 -0.72 -2.81
N ALA A 144 -0.44 -0.13 -2.96
CA ALA A 144 -0.33 1.24 -3.47
C ALA A 144 -0.67 1.28 -4.97
N GLU A 145 -1.47 2.27 -5.37
CA GLU A 145 -1.86 2.47 -6.78
C GLU A 145 -1.62 3.89 -7.27
N VAL A 146 -1.75 4.89 -6.39
CA VAL A 146 -1.55 6.31 -6.71
C VAL A 146 -0.59 6.95 -5.71
N LEU A 147 0.35 7.73 -6.23
CA LEU A 147 1.18 8.67 -5.47
C LEU A 147 0.78 10.10 -5.80
N VAL A 148 0.60 10.94 -4.78
CA VAL A 148 0.45 12.39 -4.91
C VAL A 148 1.67 13.09 -4.32
N LEU A 149 2.35 13.91 -5.14
CA LEU A 149 3.47 14.75 -4.72
C LEU A 149 3.01 16.17 -4.45
N ALA A 150 3.14 16.59 -3.19
CA ALA A 150 2.59 17.82 -2.66
C ALA A 150 3.69 18.75 -2.12
N GLY A 151 4.14 19.71 -2.93
CA GLY A 151 5.23 20.63 -2.59
C GLY A 151 5.17 21.93 -3.38
N GLY A 152 6.01 22.90 -3.00
CA GLY A 152 6.18 24.15 -3.76
C GLY A 152 7.24 24.07 -4.86
N ILE A 153 8.23 23.17 -4.71
CA ILE A 153 9.27 22.90 -5.70
C ILE A 153 9.78 21.46 -5.55
N MET A 154 9.82 20.69 -6.63
CA MET A 154 10.43 19.35 -6.67
C MET A 154 11.06 19.09 -8.05
N GLY A 155 12.28 18.56 -8.07
CA GLY A 155 13.02 18.30 -9.30
C GLY A 155 14.14 17.28 -9.10
N GLY A 156 15.11 17.25 -10.03
CA GLY A 156 16.34 16.47 -9.87
C GLY A 156 16.08 14.97 -9.70
N LYS A 157 16.65 14.36 -8.66
CA LYS A 157 16.50 12.93 -8.35
C LYS A 157 15.03 12.51 -8.18
N ILE A 158 14.17 13.39 -7.65
CA ILE A 158 12.74 13.10 -7.49
C ILE A 158 12.11 12.82 -8.86
N THR A 159 12.45 13.62 -9.88
CA THR A 159 11.94 13.47 -11.25
C THR A 159 12.35 12.11 -11.84
N GLU A 160 13.58 11.68 -11.61
CA GLU A 160 14.07 10.39 -12.10
C GLU A 160 13.37 9.21 -11.41
N GLU A 161 13.14 9.28 -10.10
CA GLU A 161 12.41 8.24 -9.38
C GLU A 161 10.91 8.23 -9.73
N VAL A 162 10.28 9.38 -10.01
CA VAL A 162 8.91 9.43 -10.54
C VAL A 162 8.81 8.70 -11.88
N LYS A 163 9.74 8.94 -12.81
CA LYS A 163 9.77 8.22 -14.11
C LYS A 163 9.90 6.71 -13.91
N LYS A 164 10.72 6.26 -12.96
CA LYS A 164 10.90 4.83 -12.65
C LYS A 164 9.65 4.25 -12.00
N LEU A 165 9.07 4.93 -11.03
CA LEU A 165 7.87 4.51 -10.32
C LEU A 165 6.67 4.33 -11.27
N ARG A 166 6.49 5.24 -12.22
CA ARG A 166 5.42 5.12 -13.23
C ARG A 166 5.56 3.85 -14.09
N LYS A 167 6.78 3.37 -14.34
CA LYS A 167 7.00 2.11 -15.06
C LYS A 167 6.54 0.88 -14.28
N SER A 168 6.42 0.95 -12.95
CA SER A 168 5.86 -0.13 -12.13
C SER A 168 4.33 -0.11 -12.07
N GLY A 169 3.68 0.79 -12.80
CA GLY A 169 2.21 0.86 -12.88
C GLY A 169 1.57 1.91 -11.97
N ILE A 170 2.29 2.43 -10.96
CA ILE A 170 1.78 3.45 -10.04
C ILE A 170 1.53 4.76 -10.79
N ARG A 171 0.34 5.34 -10.65
CA ARG A 171 0.04 6.65 -11.21
C ARG A 171 0.52 7.76 -10.29
N VAL A 172 1.05 8.82 -10.89
CA VAL A 172 1.63 9.94 -10.15
C VAL A 172 0.88 11.23 -10.47
N ILE A 173 0.26 11.82 -9.45
CA ILE A 173 -0.31 13.16 -9.49
C ILE A 173 0.71 14.13 -8.90
N SER A 174 0.97 15.23 -9.59
CA SER A 174 1.79 16.33 -9.06
C SER A 174 0.92 17.55 -8.82
N LEU A 175 1.15 18.27 -7.72
CA LEU A 175 0.61 19.61 -7.60
C LEU A 175 1.26 20.56 -8.60
N SER A 176 0.58 21.65 -8.96
CA SER A 176 1.18 22.72 -9.75
C SER A 176 2.28 23.42 -8.95
N MET A 177 3.53 23.00 -9.15
CA MET A 177 4.71 23.43 -8.39
C MET A 177 5.87 23.80 -9.32
N PHE A 178 6.94 24.38 -8.78
CA PHE A 178 8.19 24.59 -9.52
C PHE A 178 9.01 23.29 -9.66
N GLY A 179 9.97 23.29 -10.59
CA GLY A 179 10.87 22.16 -10.85
C GLY A 179 10.32 21.20 -11.91
N SER A 180 11.04 20.09 -12.11
CA SER A 180 10.81 19.16 -13.23
C SER A 180 9.83 18.02 -12.92
N VAL A 181 9.35 17.88 -11.68
CA VAL A 181 8.39 16.82 -11.32
C VAL A 181 7.04 16.96 -12.06
N PRO A 182 6.43 18.14 -12.18
CA PRO A 182 5.19 18.31 -12.94
C PRO A 182 5.28 17.88 -14.40
N ASP A 183 6.47 17.94 -15.01
CA ASP A 183 6.67 17.58 -16.41
C ASP A 183 6.67 16.07 -16.66
N VAL A 184 6.83 15.27 -15.60
CA VAL A 184 6.93 13.80 -15.68
C VAL A 184 5.81 13.06 -14.94
N ALA A 185 4.93 13.79 -14.26
CA ALA A 185 3.72 13.24 -13.63
C ALA A 185 2.71 12.77 -14.70
N ASP A 186 1.73 11.95 -14.29
CA ASP A 186 0.62 11.57 -15.17
C ASP A 186 -0.35 12.75 -15.38
N VAL A 187 -0.61 13.52 -14.33
CA VAL A 187 -1.44 14.74 -14.38
C VAL A 187 -0.89 15.77 -13.38
N VAL A 188 -1.10 17.04 -13.69
CA VAL A 188 -0.78 18.16 -12.79
C VAL A 188 -2.08 18.81 -12.34
N ILE A 189 -2.30 18.93 -11.03
CA ILE A 189 -3.51 19.53 -10.45
C ILE A 189 -3.11 20.73 -9.57
N SER A 190 -3.72 21.89 -9.79
CA SER A 190 -3.40 23.10 -9.04
C SER A 190 -3.99 23.11 -7.64
N ASP A 191 -5.25 22.67 -7.49
CA ASP A 191 -5.91 22.62 -6.19
C ASP A 191 -5.55 21.33 -5.44
N PRO A 192 -4.91 21.41 -4.27
CA PRO A 192 -4.47 20.21 -3.55
C PRO A 192 -5.64 19.34 -3.08
N VAL A 193 -6.77 19.94 -2.70
CA VAL A 193 -7.95 19.17 -2.26
C VAL A 193 -8.49 18.34 -3.42
N MET A 194 -8.67 18.97 -4.60
CA MET A 194 -9.07 18.28 -5.82
C MET A 194 -8.09 17.17 -6.22
N ALA A 195 -6.78 17.40 -6.08
CA ALA A 195 -5.77 16.37 -6.36
C ALA A 195 -6.00 15.10 -5.52
N GLY A 196 -6.34 15.25 -4.24
CA GLY A 196 -6.68 14.14 -3.36
C GLY A 196 -7.96 13.41 -3.78
N THR A 197 -9.01 14.15 -4.13
CA THR A 197 -10.28 13.58 -4.62
C THR A 197 -10.05 12.77 -5.90
N LEU A 198 -9.34 13.33 -6.88
CA LEU A 198 -9.07 12.66 -8.15
C LEU A 198 -8.17 11.42 -7.99
N ALA A 199 -7.26 11.42 -7.01
CA ALA A 199 -6.46 10.24 -6.66
C ALA A 199 -7.35 9.06 -6.26
N VAL A 200 -8.34 9.31 -5.39
CA VAL A 200 -9.28 8.28 -4.94
C VAL A 200 -10.23 7.87 -6.06
N MET A 201 -10.77 8.84 -6.81
CA MET A 201 -11.66 8.53 -7.92
C MET A 201 -11.00 7.68 -9.01
N HIS A 202 -9.68 7.78 -9.18
CA HIS A 202 -8.96 6.93 -10.12
C HIS A 202 -8.87 5.47 -9.65
N ILE A 203 -8.69 5.25 -8.34
CA ILE A 203 -8.57 3.93 -7.72
C ILE A 203 -9.95 3.22 -7.65
N SER A 204 -11.01 3.99 -7.48
CA SER A 204 -12.36 3.47 -7.38
C SER A 204 -12.82 2.80 -8.68
N GLU A 205 -13.44 1.62 -8.54
CA GLU A 205 -14.12 0.90 -9.63
C GLU A 205 -15.54 1.44 -9.87
N LYS A 206 -16.09 2.17 -8.90
CA LYS A 206 -17.42 2.83 -8.98
C LYS A 206 -17.36 4.20 -9.65
N ALA A 207 -16.20 4.84 -9.68
CA ALA A 207 -16.01 6.07 -10.41
C ALA A 207 -15.65 5.78 -11.87
N LYS A 208 -16.09 6.65 -12.79
CA LYS A 208 -15.72 6.57 -14.22
C LYS A 208 -14.42 7.34 -14.54
N PHE A 209 -13.86 8.04 -13.55
CA PHE A 209 -12.67 8.86 -13.73
C PHE A 209 -11.44 7.97 -13.84
N ASP A 210 -10.56 8.31 -14.77
CA ASP A 210 -9.35 7.56 -15.03
C ASP A 210 -8.25 8.52 -15.46
N LEU A 211 -7.15 8.53 -14.73
CA LEU A 211 -5.97 9.35 -15.00
C LEU A 211 -5.41 9.08 -16.41
N ASP A 212 -5.57 7.86 -16.93
CA ASP A 212 -5.11 7.51 -18.28
C ASP A 212 -5.82 8.31 -19.38
N ARG A 213 -7.06 8.75 -19.12
CA ARG A 213 -7.86 9.57 -20.06
C ARG A 213 -7.50 11.04 -20.04
N VAL A 214 -6.78 11.50 -19.02
CA VAL A 214 -6.39 12.91 -18.83
C VAL A 214 -4.88 13.10 -18.72
N LYS A 215 -4.09 12.11 -19.18
CA LYS A 215 -2.63 12.14 -19.18
C LYS A 215 -2.07 13.42 -19.81
N GLY A 216 -1.10 14.02 -19.14
CA GLY A 216 -0.40 15.23 -19.58
C GLY A 216 -1.20 16.53 -19.44
N ARG A 217 -2.45 16.47 -18.96
CA ARG A 217 -3.23 17.68 -18.70
C ARG A 217 -2.77 18.37 -17.41
N ARG A 218 -2.91 19.69 -17.40
CA ARG A 218 -2.79 20.54 -16.22
C ARG A 218 -4.16 21.12 -15.91
N ILE A 219 -4.66 20.91 -14.69
CA ILE A 219 -6.01 21.27 -14.23
C ILE A 219 -5.91 22.23 -13.05
#